data_AF-A0A645E1L3-F1
#
_entry.id   AF-A0A645E1L3-F1
#
_cell.length_a   1.000
_cell.length_b   1.000
_cell.length_c   1.000
_cell.angle_alpha   90.00
_cell.angle_beta   90.00
_cell.angle_gamma   90.00
#
_symmetry.space_group_name_H-M   'P 1'
#
loop_
_entity.id
_entity.type
_entity.pdbx_description
1 polymer ?
#
loop_
_entity_poly.entity_id
_entity_poly.type
_entity_poly.pdbx_seq_one_letter_code
_entity_poly.pdbx_strand_id
1 'polypeptide(L)'
;MGAYTYYELLAFEKAADIDLDLVDVGSNSDKIAAMLSGQIDLMPGAYINCKDYLEAGQFLCIGAPTAERYELIKDIPTLKEQGVDLVYPNCEFSFYFPKDTSDEVIQWYDDLVKNMVADPAAQEAIAKVEMMPYYLSAADSEANDAKIYNTIKEIADSLAK
;
A
#
# COMPACT_ATOMS: atom_id res chain seq x y z
N MET A 1 -4.94 11.22 -12.40
CA MET A 1 -5.85 10.99 -11.25
C MET A 1 -6.55 9.64 -11.34
N GLY A 2 -6.67 8.91 -10.22
CA GLY A 2 -7.26 7.56 -10.17
C GLY A 2 -6.30 6.45 -9.71
N ALA A 3 -5.09 6.78 -9.26
CA ALA A 3 -4.17 5.82 -8.65
C ALA A 3 -4.69 5.35 -7.29
N TYR A 4 -4.23 4.19 -6.82
CA TYR A 4 -4.49 3.67 -5.46
C TYR A 4 -4.33 4.74 -4.37
N THR A 5 -3.28 5.56 -4.46
CA THR A 5 -2.97 6.65 -3.49
C THR A 5 -3.98 7.80 -3.50
N TYR A 6 -4.70 8.01 -4.61
CA TYR A 6 -5.74 9.05 -4.68
C TYR A 6 -6.96 8.67 -3.84
N TYR A 7 -7.42 7.41 -3.95
CA TYR A 7 -8.55 6.92 -3.16
C TYR A 7 -8.22 6.78 -1.67
N GLU A 8 -6.95 6.56 -1.33
CA GLU A 8 -6.47 6.59 0.06
C GLU A 8 -6.70 7.97 0.70
N LEU A 9 -6.31 9.05 -0.01
CA LEU A 9 -6.51 10.41 0.48
C LEU A 9 -7.98 10.78 0.61
N LEU A 10 -8.82 10.37 -0.35
CA LEU A 10 -10.26 10.60 -0.27
C LEU A 10 -10.92 9.87 0.91
N ALA A 11 -10.49 8.63 1.16
CA ALA A 11 -10.96 7.87 2.32
C ALA A 11 -10.49 8.53 3.64
N PHE A 12 -9.25 9.02 3.67
CA PHE A 12 -8.68 9.74 4.80
C PHE A 12 -9.39 11.06 5.08
N GLU A 13 -9.58 11.89 4.05
CA GLU A 13 -10.32 13.16 4.12
C GLU A 13 -11.67 12.98 4.81
N LYS A 14 -12.44 11.99 4.33
CA LYS A 14 -13.75 11.65 4.89
C LYS A 14 -13.67 11.10 6.32
N ALA A 15 -12.73 10.19 6.60
CA ALA A 15 -12.60 9.55 7.90
C ALA A 15 -12.10 10.53 8.99
N ALA A 16 -11.28 11.50 8.60
CA ALA A 16 -10.74 12.53 9.48
C ALA A 16 -11.65 13.77 9.58
N ASP A 17 -12.71 13.86 8.78
CA ASP A 17 -13.62 15.01 8.69
C ASP A 17 -12.86 16.32 8.40
N ILE A 18 -12.00 16.27 7.39
CA ILE A 18 -11.19 17.41 6.90
C ILE A 18 -11.50 17.69 5.43
N ASP A 19 -10.91 18.76 4.90
CA ASP A 19 -11.01 19.17 3.50
C ASP A 19 -9.60 19.26 2.92
N LEU A 20 -9.33 18.52 1.83
CA LEU A 20 -8.02 18.43 1.19
C LEU A 20 -8.08 18.98 -0.24
N ASP A 21 -7.17 19.89 -0.59
CA ASP A 21 -6.96 20.27 -1.99
C ASP A 21 -6.05 19.25 -2.68
N LEU A 22 -6.66 18.32 -3.43
CA LEU A 22 -5.95 17.21 -4.05
C LEU A 22 -5.25 17.63 -5.36
N VAL A 23 -3.92 17.53 -5.37
CA VAL A 23 -3.08 17.86 -6.54
C VAL A 23 -2.44 16.59 -7.14
N ASP A 24 -2.52 16.43 -8.46
CA ASP A 24 -1.82 15.36 -9.18
C ASP A 24 -0.35 15.74 -9.41
N VAL A 25 0.51 15.32 -8.49
CA VAL A 25 1.96 15.60 -8.52
C VAL A 25 2.74 14.62 -9.40
N GLY A 26 2.18 13.43 -9.69
CA GLY A 26 2.84 12.38 -10.46
C GLY A 26 3.39 11.24 -9.60
N SER A 27 4.65 10.84 -9.87
CA SER A 27 5.25 9.64 -9.27
C SER A 27 5.53 9.82 -7.76
N ASN A 28 5.90 8.73 -7.08
CA ASN A 28 6.30 8.82 -5.68
C ASN A 28 7.55 9.70 -5.48
N SER A 29 8.51 9.65 -6.40
CA SER A 29 9.71 10.50 -6.36
C SER A 29 9.35 11.99 -6.53
N ASP A 30 8.39 12.31 -7.41
CA ASP A 30 7.91 13.67 -7.60
C ASP A 30 7.22 14.20 -6.34
N LYS A 31 6.40 13.36 -5.68
CA LYS A 31 5.73 13.69 -4.40
C LYS A 31 6.73 13.95 -3.28
N ILE A 32 7.78 13.12 -3.15
CA ILE A 32 8.85 13.35 -2.16
C ILE A 32 9.54 14.70 -2.40
N ALA A 33 9.88 15.02 -3.66
CA ALA A 33 10.48 16.31 -3.99
C ALA A 33 9.53 17.48 -3.71
N ALA A 34 8.23 17.32 -3.98
CA ALA A 34 7.20 18.32 -3.69
C ALA A 34 7.04 18.54 -2.17
N MET A 35 7.02 17.47 -1.35
CA MET A 35 7.02 17.57 0.12
C MET A 35 8.27 18.30 0.63
N LEU A 36 9.46 17.92 0.17
CA LEU A 36 10.73 18.54 0.60
C LEU A 36 10.83 20.03 0.24
N SER A 37 10.21 20.44 -0.88
CA SER A 37 10.18 21.83 -1.34
C SER A 37 9.01 22.64 -0.76
N GLY A 38 8.10 22.00 -0.02
CA GLY A 38 6.92 22.65 0.56
C GLY A 38 5.83 22.99 -0.46
N GLN A 39 5.78 22.30 -1.60
CA GLN A 39 4.71 22.47 -2.59
C GLN A 39 3.43 21.73 -2.21
N ILE A 40 3.55 20.68 -1.40
CA ILE A 40 2.44 19.92 -0.82
C ILE A 40 2.72 19.67 0.66
N ASP A 41 1.65 19.60 1.46
CA ASP A 41 1.74 19.40 2.91
C ASP A 41 1.56 17.93 3.33
N LEU A 42 0.93 17.12 2.48
CA LEU A 42 0.56 15.74 2.75
C LEU A 42 0.74 14.88 1.49
N MET A 43 1.22 13.65 1.68
CA MET A 43 1.19 12.62 0.64
C MET A 43 0.97 11.23 1.26
N PRO A 44 0.34 10.30 0.52
CA PRO A 44 0.47 8.89 0.79
C PRO A 44 1.91 8.47 0.57
N GLY A 45 2.57 7.99 1.62
CA GLY A 45 3.97 7.63 1.62
C GLY A 45 4.16 6.16 1.89
N ALA A 46 4.52 5.38 0.86
CA ALA A 46 4.97 4.01 1.07
C ALA A 46 6.22 4.04 1.96
N TYR A 47 6.18 3.34 3.10
CA TYR A 47 7.19 3.44 4.16
C TYR A 47 8.62 3.30 3.64
N ILE A 48 8.87 2.30 2.78
CA ILE A 48 10.18 2.04 2.16
C ILE A 48 10.77 3.27 1.43
N ASN A 49 9.94 4.13 0.85
CA ASN A 49 10.39 5.32 0.13
C ASN A 49 10.55 6.53 1.06
N CYS A 50 9.95 6.49 2.24
CA CYS A 50 9.86 7.63 3.16
C CYS A 50 10.75 7.47 4.41
N LYS A 51 11.19 6.25 4.74
CA LYS A 51 11.91 5.91 5.96
C LYS A 51 13.10 6.84 6.25
N ASP A 52 14.02 7.01 5.29
CA ASP A 52 15.20 7.86 5.47
C ASP A 52 14.83 9.32 5.83
N TYR A 53 13.74 9.84 5.25
CA TYR A 53 13.24 11.19 5.54
C TYR A 53 12.54 11.29 6.89
N LEU A 54 11.91 10.20 7.36
CA LEU A 54 11.35 10.11 8.71
C LEU A 54 12.48 10.08 9.75
N GLU A 55 13.50 9.25 9.53
CA GLU A 55 14.68 9.15 10.41
C GLU A 55 15.48 10.45 10.46
N ALA A 56 15.59 11.16 9.33
CA ALA A 56 16.22 12.47 9.27
C ALA A 56 15.36 13.60 9.87
N GLY A 57 14.11 13.31 10.28
CA GLY A 57 13.16 14.30 10.81
C GLY A 57 12.68 15.32 9.78
N GLN A 58 12.84 15.02 8.49
CA GLN A 58 12.39 15.88 7.39
C GLN A 58 10.89 15.70 7.13
N PHE A 59 10.37 14.48 7.33
CA PHE A 59 8.96 14.17 7.25
C PHE A 59 8.41 13.73 8.61
N LEU A 60 7.11 13.90 8.78
CA LEU A 60 6.34 13.36 9.90
C LEU A 60 5.29 12.39 9.34
N CYS A 61 5.34 11.12 9.74
CA CYS A 61 4.27 10.18 9.45
C CYS A 61 3.14 10.37 10.47
N ILE A 62 1.98 10.85 10.01
CA ILE A 62 0.83 11.14 10.88
C ILE A 62 -0.01 9.90 11.23
N GLY A 63 0.24 8.76 10.58
CA GLY A 63 -0.34 7.48 10.95
C GLY A 63 -0.41 6.50 9.80
N ALA A 64 -0.40 5.20 10.12
CA ALA A 64 -0.58 4.14 9.16
C ALA A 64 -2.07 3.76 9.01
N PRO A 65 -2.62 3.64 7.79
CA PRO A 65 -4.00 3.22 7.57
C PRO A 65 -4.17 1.69 7.69
N THR A 66 -3.56 1.08 8.71
CA THR A 66 -3.60 -0.36 8.97
C THR A 66 -4.46 -0.66 10.20
N ALA A 67 -5.00 -1.88 10.29
CA ALA A 67 -5.80 -2.28 11.46
C ALA A 67 -4.95 -2.35 12.74
N GLU A 68 -3.72 -2.81 12.60
CA GLU A 68 -2.74 -2.99 13.68
C GLU A 68 -1.35 -2.58 13.18
N ARG A 69 -0.44 -2.30 14.12
CA ARG A 69 0.97 -2.08 13.80
C ARG A 69 1.64 -3.42 13.48
N TYR A 70 2.64 -3.40 12.60
CA TYR A 70 3.49 -4.55 12.29
C TYR A 70 4.97 -4.16 12.38
N GLU A 71 5.87 -5.14 12.41
CA GLU A 71 7.29 -4.96 12.79
C GLU A 71 7.98 -3.77 12.10
N LEU A 72 7.75 -3.59 10.79
CA LEU A 72 8.38 -2.53 9.99
C LEU A 72 7.92 -1.12 10.39
N ILE A 73 6.71 -0.97 10.91
CA ILE A 73 6.09 0.32 11.28
C ILE A 73 5.66 0.35 12.76
N LYS A 74 6.28 -0.47 13.62
CA LYS A 74 5.87 -0.64 15.03
C LYS A 74 5.84 0.66 15.85
N ASP A 75 6.67 1.62 15.46
CA ASP A 75 6.77 2.91 16.13
C ASP A 75 5.81 3.98 15.56
N ILE A 76 5.15 3.69 14.43
CA ILE A 76 4.16 4.56 13.80
C ILE A 76 2.77 4.16 14.31
N PRO A 77 1.99 5.08 14.90
CA PRO A 77 0.62 4.80 15.29
C PRO A 77 -0.26 4.51 14.09
N THR A 78 -1.26 3.66 14.27
CA THR A 78 -2.31 3.54 13.26
C THR A 78 -3.20 4.78 13.29
N LEU A 79 -3.93 5.04 12.20
CA LEU A 79 -4.97 6.07 12.20
C LEU A 79 -6.06 5.77 13.24
N LYS A 80 -6.40 4.49 13.41
CA LYS A 80 -7.42 4.04 14.39
C LYS A 80 -7.03 4.31 15.83
N GLU A 81 -5.78 4.08 16.19
CA GLU A 81 -5.26 4.41 17.54
C GLU A 81 -5.39 5.90 17.86
N GLN A 82 -5.50 6.74 16.83
CA GLN A 82 -5.59 8.20 16.92
C GLN A 82 -7.03 8.72 16.75
N GLY A 83 -8.02 7.82 16.64
CA GLY A 83 -9.44 8.18 16.54
C GLY A 83 -9.94 8.42 15.11
N VAL A 84 -9.12 8.17 14.09
CA VAL A 84 -9.53 8.19 12.67
C VAL A 84 -9.83 6.76 12.24
N ASP A 85 -11.11 6.41 12.07
CA ASP A 85 -11.53 5.04 11.72
C ASP A 85 -11.33 4.75 10.23
N LEU A 86 -10.06 4.53 9.85
CA LEU A 86 -9.67 4.15 8.51
C LEU A 86 -8.70 2.97 8.54
N VAL A 87 -9.10 1.89 7.87
CA VAL A 87 -8.18 0.84 7.41
C VAL A 87 -8.27 0.82 5.89
N TYR A 88 -7.15 1.05 5.23
CA TYR A 88 -7.07 1.04 3.79
C TYR A 88 -6.38 -0.24 3.30
N PRO A 89 -6.82 -0.86 2.18
CA PRO A 89 -6.16 -2.05 1.66
C PRO A 89 -4.69 -1.78 1.40
N ASN A 90 -3.78 -2.73 1.64
CA ASN A 90 -2.36 -2.53 1.31
C ASN A 90 -2.16 -2.41 -0.21
N CYS A 91 -1.09 -1.71 -0.61
CA CYS A 91 -0.65 -1.72 -2.00
C CYS A 91 0.09 -3.03 -2.27
N GLU A 92 -0.61 -3.98 -2.89
CA GLU A 92 -0.12 -5.33 -3.14
C GLU A 92 0.39 -5.49 -4.58
N PHE A 93 1.43 -6.32 -4.73
CA PHE A 93 2.02 -6.66 -6.02
C PHE A 93 1.84 -8.16 -6.25
N SER A 94 1.12 -8.49 -7.32
CA SER A 94 0.78 -9.88 -7.68
C SER A 94 1.33 -10.22 -9.06
N PHE A 95 1.54 -11.53 -9.30
CA PHE A 95 1.82 -12.02 -10.64
C PHE A 95 0.52 -12.21 -11.41
N TYR A 96 0.44 -11.59 -12.58
CA TYR A 96 -0.69 -11.74 -13.50
C TYR A 96 -0.20 -12.37 -14.79
N PHE A 97 -0.99 -13.32 -15.30
CA PHE A 97 -0.67 -14.07 -16.51
C PHE A 97 -1.75 -13.85 -17.57
N PRO A 98 -1.40 -13.85 -18.87
CA PRO A 98 -2.39 -13.93 -19.94
C PRO A 98 -3.35 -15.11 -19.71
N LYS A 99 -4.61 -14.92 -20.09
CA LYS A 99 -5.69 -15.91 -19.90
C LYS A 99 -5.35 -17.30 -20.46
N ASP A 100 -4.57 -17.35 -21.54
CA ASP A 100 -4.22 -18.59 -22.25
C ASP A 100 -2.85 -19.17 -21.83
N THR A 101 -2.27 -18.68 -20.73
CA THR A 101 -1.05 -19.26 -20.14
C THR A 101 -1.33 -20.70 -19.70
N SER A 102 -0.41 -21.64 -19.99
CA SER A 102 -0.64 -23.05 -19.67
C SER A 102 -0.61 -23.31 -18.16
N ASP A 103 -1.40 -24.30 -17.73
CA ASP A 103 -1.45 -24.75 -16.34
C ASP A 103 -0.07 -25.16 -15.80
N GLU A 104 0.80 -25.71 -16.65
CA GLU A 104 2.18 -26.06 -16.27
C GLU A 104 2.99 -24.82 -15.86
N VAL A 105 2.86 -23.71 -16.59
CA VAL A 105 3.55 -22.45 -16.25
C VAL A 105 2.96 -21.86 -14.98
N ILE A 106 1.63 -21.87 -14.83
CA ILE A 106 0.97 -21.39 -13.61
C ILE A 106 1.42 -22.20 -12.41
N GLN A 107 1.43 -23.53 -12.51
CA GLN A 107 1.86 -24.43 -11.43
C GLN A 107 3.33 -24.20 -11.07
N TRP A 108 4.19 -23.98 -12.07
CA TRP A 108 5.60 -23.68 -11.81
C TRP A 108 5.78 -22.40 -11.00
N TYR A 109 5.03 -21.32 -11.33
CA TYR A 109 5.07 -20.08 -10.56
C TYR A 109 4.48 -20.23 -9.16
N ASP A 110 3.38 -20.98 -9.03
CA ASP A 110 2.75 -21.28 -7.74
C ASP A 110 3.75 -21.97 -6.78
N ASP A 111 4.42 -23.01 -7.27
CA ASP A 111 5.45 -23.73 -6.50
C ASP A 111 6.69 -22.87 -6.24
N LEU A 112 7.11 -22.06 -7.22
CA LEU A 112 8.23 -21.14 -7.05
C LEU A 112 7.97 -20.16 -5.90
N VAL A 113 6.81 -19.49 -5.90
CA VAL A 113 6.49 -18.48 -4.88
C VAL A 113 6.38 -19.15 -3.51
N LYS A 114 5.74 -20.33 -3.39
CA LYS A 114 5.71 -21.10 -2.13
C LYS A 114 7.10 -21.40 -1.61
N ASN A 115 7.99 -21.88 -2.46
CA ASN A 115 9.35 -22.23 -2.08
C ASN A 115 10.14 -20.97 -1.70
N MET A 116 9.98 -19.87 -2.42
CA MET A 116 10.63 -18.59 -2.14
C MET A 116 10.20 -18.03 -0.78
N VAL A 117 8.90 -18.02 -0.46
CA VAL A 117 8.44 -17.51 0.84
C VAL A 117 8.84 -18.39 2.01
N ALA A 118 9.18 -19.66 1.77
CA ALA A 118 9.66 -20.61 2.77
C ALA A 118 11.19 -20.66 2.89
N ASP A 119 11.93 -20.12 1.92
CA ASP A 119 13.40 -20.12 1.90
C ASP A 119 13.97 -19.01 2.80
N PRO A 120 14.73 -19.34 3.87
CA PRO A 120 15.33 -18.34 4.75
C PRO A 120 16.23 -17.32 4.04
N ALA A 121 16.95 -17.73 2.98
CA ALA A 121 17.82 -16.81 2.24
C ALA A 121 16.99 -15.80 1.43
N ALA A 122 15.87 -16.24 0.85
CA ALA A 122 14.92 -15.36 0.18
C ALA A 122 14.22 -14.44 1.18
N GLN A 123 13.78 -14.96 2.33
CA GLN A 123 13.21 -14.13 3.40
C GLN A 123 14.18 -13.05 3.88
N GLU A 124 15.46 -13.37 4.08
CA GLU A 124 16.49 -12.40 4.46
C GLU A 124 16.71 -11.35 3.34
N ALA A 125 16.75 -11.78 2.08
CA ALA A 125 16.89 -10.87 0.95
C ALA A 125 15.69 -9.92 0.81
N ILE A 126 14.47 -10.42 1.02
CA ILE A 126 13.25 -9.61 0.93
C ILE A 126 13.12 -8.65 2.12
N ALA A 127 13.53 -9.08 3.32
CA ALA A 127 13.59 -8.21 4.50
C ALA A 127 14.56 -7.02 4.29
N LYS A 128 15.66 -7.22 3.56
CA LYS A 128 16.61 -6.13 3.22
C LYS A 128 16.02 -5.06 2.31
N VAL A 129 14.99 -5.40 1.53
CA VAL A 129 14.23 -4.42 0.73
C VAL A 129 12.91 -4.06 1.39
N GLU A 130 12.75 -4.35 2.70
CA GLU A 130 11.62 -3.90 3.52
C GLU A 130 10.24 -4.24 2.94
N MET A 131 10.16 -5.38 2.25
CA MET A 131 8.91 -5.94 1.74
C MET A 131 8.48 -7.11 2.61
N MET A 132 7.17 -7.36 2.64
CA MET A 132 6.55 -8.45 3.39
C MET A 132 5.92 -9.44 2.41
N PRO A 133 6.66 -10.47 1.96
CA PRO A 133 6.16 -11.40 0.99
C PRO A 133 5.20 -12.37 1.67
N TYR A 134 4.14 -12.74 0.97
CA TYR A 134 3.26 -13.84 1.36
C TYR A 134 2.82 -14.57 0.11
N TYR A 135 2.38 -15.81 0.31
CA TYR A 135 1.86 -16.62 -0.76
C TYR A 135 0.33 -16.66 -0.67
N LEU A 136 -0.31 -16.50 -1.84
CA LEU A 136 -1.71 -16.84 -2.07
C LEU A 136 -1.76 -17.77 -3.28
N SER A 137 -2.69 -18.74 -3.25
CA SER A 137 -2.98 -19.52 -4.45
C SER A 137 -3.59 -18.62 -5.54
N ALA A 138 -3.69 -19.10 -6.77
CA ALA A 138 -4.36 -18.37 -7.84
C ALA A 138 -5.80 -17.97 -7.45
N ALA A 139 -6.56 -18.89 -6.85
CA ALA A 139 -7.93 -18.63 -6.40
C ALA A 139 -7.99 -17.63 -5.24
N ASP A 140 -7.08 -17.75 -4.27
CA ASP A 140 -7.03 -16.82 -3.13
C ASP A 140 -6.58 -15.42 -3.58
N SER A 141 -5.67 -15.34 -4.56
CA SER A 141 -5.23 -14.08 -5.16
C SER A 141 -6.38 -13.37 -5.86
N GLU A 142 -7.18 -14.10 -6.67
CA GLU A 142 -8.37 -13.54 -7.32
C GLU A 142 -9.39 -13.03 -6.29
N ALA A 143 -9.66 -13.81 -5.23
CA ALA A 143 -10.57 -13.40 -4.16
C ALA A 143 -10.09 -12.15 -3.43
N ASN A 144 -8.78 -12.04 -3.20
CA ASN A 144 -8.15 -10.90 -2.56
C ASN A 144 -8.19 -9.65 -3.45
N ASP A 145 -7.88 -9.77 -4.74
CA ASP A 145 -7.98 -8.67 -5.72
C ASP A 145 -9.43 -8.17 -5.82
N ALA A 146 -10.41 -9.06 -5.83
CA ALA A 146 -11.83 -8.70 -5.82
C ALA A 146 -12.21 -7.92 -4.56
N LYS A 147 -11.65 -8.30 -3.40
CA LYS A 147 -11.86 -7.56 -2.14
C LYS A 147 -11.27 -6.16 -2.22
N ILE A 148 -10.02 -6.01 -2.67
CA ILE A 148 -9.35 -4.71 -2.83
C ILE A 148 -10.15 -3.83 -3.81
N TYR A 149 -10.53 -4.38 -4.95
CA TYR A 149 -11.34 -3.70 -5.95
C TYR A 149 -12.66 -3.18 -5.37
N ASN A 150 -13.40 -4.03 -4.64
CA ASN A 150 -14.68 -3.64 -4.06
C ASN A 150 -14.52 -2.54 -3.00
N THR A 151 -13.49 -2.61 -2.15
CA THR A 151 -13.21 -1.54 -1.17
C THR A 151 -12.92 -0.21 -1.86
N ILE A 152 -12.06 -0.19 -2.89
CA ILE A 152 -11.76 1.04 -3.64
C ILE A 152 -12.99 1.55 -4.38
N LYS A 153 -13.80 0.65 -4.94
CA LYS A 153 -15.05 0.98 -5.62
C LYS A 153 -16.06 1.62 -4.66
N GLU A 154 -16.22 1.10 -3.45
CA GLU A 154 -17.11 1.69 -2.43
C GLU A 154 -16.69 3.10 -2.05
N ILE A 155 -15.38 3.35 -1.90
CA ILE A 155 -14.83 4.69 -1.66
C ILE A 155 -15.20 5.61 -2.83
N ALA A 156 -14.90 5.18 -4.07
CA ALA A 156 -15.19 5.92 -5.28
C ALA A 156 -16.70 6.24 -5.43
N ASP A 157 -17.57 5.25 -5.21
CA ASP A 157 -19.02 5.41 -5.31
C ASP A 157 -19.56 6.35 -4.22
N SER A 158 -18.91 6.41 -3.05
CA SER A 158 -19.30 7.30 -1.95
C SER A 158 -19.07 8.79 -2.24
N LEU A 159 -18.26 9.11 -3.25
CA LEU A 159 -17.93 10.46 -3.70
C LEU A 159 -18.84 10.94 -4.85
N ALA A 160 -19.57 10.03 -5.50
CA ALA A 160 -20.46 10.36 -6.62
C ALA A 160 -21.85 10.88 -6.18
N LYS A 161 -22.03 11.18 -4.88
CA LYS A 161 -23.28 11.68 -4.28
C LYS A 161 -23.09 13.09 -3.76
#